data_AF-A0A0N4X843-F1
#
_entry.id   AF-A0A0N4X843-F1
#
_cell.length_a   1.000
_cell.length_b   1.000
_cell.length_c   1.000
_cell.angle_alpha   90.00
_cell.angle_beta   90.00
_cell.angle_gamma   90.00
#
_symmetry.space_group_name_H-M   'P 1'
#
loop_
_entity.id
_entity.type
_entity.pdbx_description
1 polymer ?
#
loop_
_entity_poly.entity_id
_entity_poly.type
_entity_poly.pdbx_seq_one_letter_code
_entity_poly.pdbx_strand_id
1 'polypeptide(L)'
;MRYRQVWPIDVHLRPFYLAGIMKATKNPGAPMMLDRKQAHMELDIRRNAKYWDIPISLPKVKGSHMNVNIWENRPTGRSIQRVLNNDAAHIEYIVIRVPRDLFEDFKTIAFTKTSALAQRLLLAIQKQHPSSVVEHCAGLMWRRFFTEHKSIFDEEDLRQVLKRLPDCNEDTLLKVAVTEEVKTALRTNTDEALAHGCFGAPWIHVRRSAHEIEPFFGSDRLPLIGHLIGQEFQGPLIQYASHEQNQTAAG
;
A
#
# COMPACT_ATOMS: atom_id res chain seq x y z
N MET A 1 -9.98 -8.00 -6.87
CA MET A 1 -8.78 -7.35 -7.45
C MET A 1 -9.10 -7.08 -8.90
N ARG A 2 -8.85 -5.85 -9.41
CA ARG A 2 -9.29 -5.41 -10.74
C ARG A 2 -8.76 -6.29 -11.89
N TYR A 3 -7.51 -6.73 -11.80
CA TYR A 3 -6.86 -7.48 -12.87
C TYR A 3 -7.34 -8.93 -13.04
N ARG A 4 -8.06 -9.53 -12.07
CA ARG A 4 -8.73 -10.83 -12.27
C ARG A 4 -9.86 -10.75 -13.33
N GLN A 5 -10.33 -9.55 -13.66
CA GLN A 5 -11.39 -9.34 -14.66
C GLN A 5 -10.87 -9.42 -16.11
N VAL A 6 -9.55 -9.25 -16.32
CA VAL A 6 -8.96 -9.12 -17.65
C VAL A 6 -7.78 -10.05 -17.88
N TRP A 7 -7.11 -10.52 -16.83
CA TRP A 7 -6.03 -11.49 -16.93
C TRP A 7 -6.51 -12.85 -16.42
N PRO A 8 -6.09 -13.97 -17.06
CA PRO A 8 -6.41 -15.32 -16.63
C PRO A 8 -5.54 -15.74 -15.43
N ILE A 9 -5.68 -15.03 -14.32
CA ILE A 9 -4.89 -15.21 -13.10
C ILE A 9 -5.79 -15.58 -11.93
N ASP A 10 -5.26 -16.46 -11.07
CA ASP A 10 -5.71 -16.53 -9.69
C ASP A 10 -4.76 -15.71 -8.81
N VAL A 11 -5.31 -14.98 -7.85
CA VAL A 11 -4.51 -14.17 -6.93
C VAL A 11 -4.76 -14.62 -5.51
N HIS A 12 -3.70 -15.15 -4.90
CA HIS A 12 -3.68 -15.55 -3.50
C HIS A 12 -2.98 -14.49 -2.67
N LEU A 13 -3.71 -13.87 -1.75
CA LEU A 13 -3.10 -12.97 -0.76
C LEU A 13 -2.23 -13.82 0.19
N ARG A 14 -0.98 -13.40 0.42
CA ARG A 14 -0.08 -14.05 1.38
C ARG A 14 0.37 -13.03 2.42
N PRO A 15 -0.31 -12.94 3.57
CA PRO A 15 0.14 -12.08 4.67
C PRO A 15 1.55 -12.47 5.11
N PHE A 16 2.46 -11.50 5.15
CA PHE A 16 3.82 -11.65 5.65
C PHE A 16 4.23 -10.44 6.50
N TYR A 17 5.24 -10.59 7.34
CA TYR A 17 5.62 -9.55 8.29
C TYR A 17 6.76 -8.67 7.78
N LEU A 18 6.41 -7.50 7.22
CA LEU A 18 7.39 -6.56 6.63
C LEU A 18 8.52 -6.18 7.60
N ALA A 19 8.24 -5.86 8.86
CA ALA A 19 9.30 -5.52 9.81
C ALA A 19 10.28 -6.69 10.05
N GLY A 20 9.81 -7.94 9.92
CA GLY A 20 10.66 -9.13 9.90
C GLY A 20 11.61 -9.15 8.69
N ILE A 21 11.08 -8.88 7.49
CA ILE A 21 11.88 -8.74 6.26
C ILE A 21 12.95 -7.66 6.43
N MET A 22 12.55 -6.46 6.87
CA MET A 22 13.43 -5.30 7.01
C MET A 22 14.57 -5.56 8.02
N LYS A 23 14.26 -6.26 9.12
CA LYS A 23 15.27 -6.68 10.10
C LYS A 23 16.25 -7.69 9.52
N ALA A 24 15.75 -8.75 8.89
CA ALA A 24 16.57 -9.83 8.34
C ALA A 24 17.50 -9.35 7.21
N THR A 25 17.02 -8.43 6.38
CA THR A 25 17.75 -7.87 5.24
C THR A 25 18.58 -6.64 5.58
N LYS A 26 18.59 -6.21 6.86
CA LYS A 26 19.25 -4.96 7.30
C LYS A 26 18.82 -3.73 6.50
N ASN A 27 17.55 -3.70 6.09
CA ASN A 27 16.92 -2.61 5.35
C ASN A 27 15.84 -1.94 6.23
N PRO A 28 16.16 -1.17 7.27
CA PRO A 28 15.19 -0.75 8.31
C PRO A 28 14.18 0.32 7.87
N GLY A 29 13.90 0.48 6.57
CA GLY A 29 13.01 1.56 6.08
C GLY A 29 13.79 2.80 5.65
N ALA A 30 15.02 2.59 5.14
CA ALA A 30 15.90 3.63 4.62
C ALA A 30 15.22 4.65 3.68
N PRO A 31 14.19 4.31 2.88
CA PRO A 31 13.47 5.31 2.10
C PRO A 31 12.81 6.41 2.93
N MET A 32 12.29 6.11 4.14
CA MET A 32 11.63 7.11 5.01
C MET A 32 12.61 7.84 5.94
N MET A 33 13.89 7.44 5.95
CA MET A 33 14.94 8.08 6.75
C MET A 33 15.55 9.30 6.05
N LEU A 34 15.35 9.42 4.73
CA LEU A 34 15.88 10.53 3.93
C LEU A 34 14.73 11.45 3.51
N ASP A 35 14.76 12.70 3.97
CA ASP A 35 13.73 13.72 3.68
C ASP A 35 13.38 13.81 2.18
N ARG A 36 14.39 13.70 1.30
CA ARG A 36 14.19 13.73 -0.15
C ARG A 36 13.39 12.54 -0.68
N LYS A 37 13.63 11.34 -0.14
CA LYS A 37 12.88 10.14 -0.52
C LYS A 37 11.47 10.18 0.05
N GLN A 38 11.31 10.71 1.25
CA GLN A 38 10.00 10.95 1.85
C GLN A 38 9.15 11.94 1.02
N ALA A 39 9.70 13.10 0.67
CA ALA A 39 9.00 14.08 -0.15
C ALA A 39 8.61 13.52 -1.53
N HIS A 40 9.48 12.70 -2.12
CA HIS A 40 9.17 11.99 -3.35
C HIS A 40 8.00 11.01 -3.17
N MET A 41 8.02 10.21 -2.10
CA MET A 41 6.95 9.25 -1.77
C MET A 41 5.59 9.94 -1.61
N GLU A 42 5.53 11.11 -0.98
CA GLU A 42 4.27 11.85 -0.81
C GLU A 42 3.70 12.38 -2.14
N LEU A 43 4.58 12.86 -3.01
CA LEU A 43 4.19 13.25 -4.36
C LEU A 43 3.72 12.04 -5.16
N ASP A 44 4.43 10.92 -5.04
CA ASP A 44 4.12 9.69 -5.76
C ASP A 44 2.82 9.04 -5.28
N ILE A 45 2.53 9.07 -3.97
CA ILE A 45 1.24 8.63 -3.41
C ILE A 45 0.09 9.45 -3.99
N ARG A 46 0.23 10.79 -4.08
CA ARG A 46 -0.81 11.64 -4.68
C ARG A 46 -1.04 11.33 -6.16
N ARG A 47 0.04 11.08 -6.91
CA ARG A 47 -0.05 10.68 -8.32
C ARG A 47 -0.71 9.32 -8.49
N ASN A 48 -0.31 8.34 -7.67
CA ASN A 48 -0.90 7.00 -7.67
C ASN A 48 -2.36 7.02 -7.24
N ALA A 49 -2.74 7.83 -6.24
CA ALA A 49 -4.12 7.98 -5.81
C ALA A 49 -5.02 8.43 -6.98
N LYS A 50 -4.56 9.42 -7.75
CA LYS A 50 -5.27 9.91 -8.95
C LYS A 50 -5.25 8.89 -10.09
N TYR A 51 -4.10 8.27 -10.37
CA TYR A 51 -3.96 7.33 -11.48
C TYR A 51 -4.78 6.06 -11.26
N TRP A 52 -4.73 5.50 -10.06
CA TRP A 52 -5.44 4.28 -9.71
C TRP A 52 -6.87 4.52 -9.26
N ASP A 53 -7.32 5.77 -9.10
CA ASP A 53 -8.63 6.08 -8.50
C ASP A 53 -8.81 5.33 -7.17
N ILE A 54 -7.86 5.53 -6.26
CA ILE A 54 -7.87 4.99 -4.90
C ILE A 54 -7.57 6.17 -3.97
N PRO A 55 -8.45 6.51 -3.02
CA PRO A 55 -8.28 7.68 -2.15
C PRO A 55 -7.25 7.41 -1.03
N ILE A 56 -5.99 7.13 -1.40
CA ILE A 56 -4.88 6.88 -0.48
C ILE A 56 -4.11 8.17 -0.16
N SER A 57 -3.88 8.39 1.12
CA SER A 57 -2.98 9.44 1.64
C SER A 57 -2.24 8.93 2.89
N LEU A 58 -1.12 9.56 3.23
CA LEU A 58 -0.43 9.24 4.48
C LEU A 58 -1.23 9.77 5.70
N PRO A 59 -1.34 9.00 6.80
CA PRO A 59 -1.87 9.47 8.07
C PRO A 59 -1.21 10.77 8.55
N LYS A 60 -2.02 11.64 9.17
CA LYS A 60 -1.61 12.91 9.79
C LYS A 60 -2.16 12.99 11.22
N VAL A 61 -1.35 13.45 12.18
CA VAL A 61 -1.84 13.72 13.55
C VAL A 61 -2.80 14.91 13.49
N LYS A 62 -3.96 14.82 14.14
CA LYS A 62 -4.82 15.98 14.41
C LYS A 62 -4.05 16.95 15.31
N GLY A 63 -3.58 18.08 14.76
CA GLY A 63 -2.91 19.12 15.54
C GLY A 63 -2.00 20.08 14.78
N SER A 64 -1.58 19.75 13.56
CA SER A 64 -0.77 20.65 12.74
C SER A 64 -1.63 21.37 11.69
N HIS A 65 -2.46 22.32 12.16
CA HIS A 65 -2.88 23.41 11.29
C HIS A 65 -1.71 24.39 11.17
N MET A 66 -1.04 24.40 10.02
CA MET A 66 -0.35 25.61 9.58
C MET A 66 -1.10 26.21 8.41
N ASN A 67 -1.45 27.48 8.58
CA ASN A 67 -1.92 28.35 7.51
C ASN A 67 -0.85 28.39 6.41
N VAL A 68 -1.23 28.01 5.20
CA VAL A 68 -0.35 28.10 4.03
C VAL A 68 -0.71 29.35 3.27
N ASN A 69 0.12 30.39 3.37
CA ASN A 69 0.16 31.42 2.33
C ASN A 69 0.93 30.84 1.16
N ILE A 70 0.19 30.46 0.12
CA ILE A 70 0.74 30.02 -1.16
C ILE A 70 0.98 31.28 -2.00
N TRP A 71 2.08 31.30 -2.75
CA TRP A 71 2.56 32.34 -3.67
C TRP A 71 3.44 33.44 -3.05
N GLU A 72 4.76 33.25 -3.11
CA GLU A 72 5.70 34.22 -3.70
C GLU A 72 7.15 33.71 -3.62
N ASN A 73 7.61 33.10 -4.70
CA ASN A 73 9.01 33.21 -5.09
C ASN A 73 9.09 33.01 -6.60
N ARG A 74 8.99 34.13 -7.34
CA ARG A 74 9.23 34.15 -8.78
C ARG A 74 10.72 33.91 -9.02
N PRO A 75 11.12 32.94 -9.87
CA PRO A 75 12.42 33.00 -10.51
C PRO A 75 12.43 34.27 -11.37
N THR A 76 13.49 35.07 -11.25
CA THR A 76 13.70 36.27 -12.08
C THR A 76 13.60 35.88 -13.55
N GLY A 77 12.59 36.45 -14.22
CA GLY A 77 12.28 36.16 -15.61
C GLY A 77 13.44 36.53 -16.52
N ARG A 78 14.00 35.54 -17.22
CA ARG A 78 14.68 35.72 -18.52
C ARG A 78 15.01 34.43 -19.29
N SER A 79 14.80 33.22 -18.75
CA SER A 79 15.15 31.98 -19.47
C SER A 79 13.99 31.08 -19.90
N ILE A 80 12.73 31.35 -19.52
CA ILE A 80 11.59 30.44 -19.78
C ILE A 80 10.58 31.06 -20.77
N GLN A 81 11.06 31.65 -21.86
CA GLN A 81 10.15 32.23 -22.86
C GLN A 81 10.46 31.81 -24.30
N ARG A 82 11.21 30.71 -24.47
CA ARG A 82 11.51 30.18 -25.81
C ARG A 82 11.29 28.67 -25.96
N VAL A 83 10.41 28.07 -25.18
CA VAL A 83 9.98 26.68 -25.40
C VAL A 83 8.48 26.56 -25.13
N LEU A 84 7.67 27.14 -26.01
CA LEU A 84 6.25 26.80 -26.12
C LEU A 84 5.91 26.84 -27.61
N ASN A 85 6.12 25.70 -28.28
CA ASN A 85 5.51 25.29 -29.53
C ASN A 85 5.97 23.85 -29.77
N ASN A 86 5.25 22.87 -29.20
CA ASN A 86 5.05 21.51 -29.71
C ASN A 86 4.31 20.66 -28.67
N ASP A 87 3.29 19.91 -29.12
CA ASP A 87 2.43 19.00 -28.34
C ASP A 87 3.17 17.71 -27.89
N ALA A 88 4.31 17.84 -27.23
CA ALA A 88 5.04 16.73 -26.62
C ALA A 88 5.14 16.94 -25.10
N ALA A 89 4.95 15.88 -24.32
CA ALA A 89 5.15 15.91 -22.88
C ALA A 89 6.62 16.26 -22.56
N HIS A 90 6.85 17.48 -22.07
CA HIS A 90 8.17 17.93 -21.61
C HIS A 90 8.37 17.52 -20.15
N ILE A 91 9.42 16.73 -19.87
CA ILE A 91 9.86 16.43 -18.50
C ILE A 91 10.87 17.51 -18.08
N GLU A 92 10.44 18.48 -17.29
CA GLU A 92 11.33 19.38 -16.55
C GLU A 92 11.61 18.82 -15.14
N TYR A 93 12.89 18.72 -14.76
CA TYR A 93 13.28 18.45 -13.38
C TYR A 93 13.36 19.77 -12.60
N ILE A 94 12.27 20.14 -11.93
CA ILE A 94 12.29 21.20 -10.91
C ILE A 94 12.86 20.61 -9.62
N VAL A 95 14.03 21.09 -9.18
CA VAL A 95 14.52 20.84 -7.81
C VAL A 95 13.71 21.71 -6.86
N ILE A 96 12.59 21.18 -6.39
CA ILE A 96 11.78 21.83 -5.36
C ILE A 96 12.53 21.71 -4.02
N ARG A 97 12.98 22.84 -3.45
CA ARG A 97 13.25 22.91 -2.01
C ARG A 97 11.92 22.79 -1.29
N VAL A 98 11.68 21.66 -0.64
CA VAL A 98 10.49 21.41 0.17
C VAL A 98 10.74 22.04 1.56
N PRO A 99 9.94 23.04 1.98
CA PRO A 99 9.96 23.55 3.35
C PRO A 99 9.60 22.41 4.32
N ARG A 100 10.31 22.33 5.44
CA ARG A 100 10.49 21.11 6.24
C ARG A 100 9.51 20.99 7.40
N ASP A 101 8.27 21.45 7.24
CA ASP A 101 7.34 21.55 8.37
C ASP A 101 5.98 20.92 8.03
N LEU A 102 5.86 19.59 8.17
CA LEU A 102 4.58 18.87 8.15
C LEU A 102 4.65 17.37 8.56
N PHE A 103 5.72 16.91 9.20
CA PHE A 103 6.06 15.48 9.14
C PHE A 103 6.46 14.88 10.47
N GLU A 104 5.47 14.57 11.31
CA GLU A 104 5.71 13.74 12.50
C GLU A 104 4.82 12.49 12.61
N ASP A 105 3.77 12.29 11.79
CA ASP A 105 2.81 11.20 12.08
C ASP A 105 3.17 9.83 11.47
N PHE A 106 3.13 9.70 10.13
CA PHE A 106 3.27 8.39 9.48
C PHE A 106 4.63 7.74 9.75
N LYS A 107 5.71 8.54 9.74
CA LYS A 107 7.06 8.06 10.06
C LYS A 107 7.09 7.46 11.46
N THR A 108 6.57 8.18 12.45
CA THR A 108 6.50 7.70 13.85
C THR A 108 5.68 6.41 13.94
N ILE A 109 4.50 6.36 13.32
CA ILE A 109 3.67 5.15 13.28
C ILE A 109 4.47 3.98 12.69
N ALA A 110 5.11 4.17 11.53
CA ALA A 110 5.83 3.12 10.82
C ALA A 110 7.01 2.54 11.62
N PHE A 111 7.65 3.34 12.47
CA PHE A 111 8.78 2.90 13.31
C PHE A 111 8.38 2.36 14.69
N THR A 112 7.21 2.73 15.20
CA THR A 112 6.81 2.41 16.60
C THR A 112 5.68 1.40 16.70
N LYS A 113 4.84 1.28 15.67
CA LYS A 113 3.70 0.36 15.66
C LYS A 113 4.02 -0.89 14.84
N THR A 114 3.39 -2.00 15.20
CA THR A 114 3.52 -3.27 14.49
C THR A 114 2.19 -3.67 13.85
N SER A 115 2.24 -4.06 12.58
CA SER A 115 1.09 -4.64 11.88
C SER A 115 0.99 -6.15 12.08
N ALA A 116 1.77 -6.75 12.98
CA ALA A 116 1.81 -8.21 13.17
C ALA A 116 0.42 -8.79 13.49
N LEU A 117 -0.36 -8.15 14.38
CA LEU A 117 -1.71 -8.62 14.70
C LEU A 117 -2.65 -8.53 13.49
N ALA A 118 -2.59 -7.44 12.72
CA ALA A 118 -3.36 -7.26 11.50
C ALA A 118 -3.03 -8.36 10.46
N GLN A 119 -1.74 -8.67 10.25
CA GLN A 119 -1.34 -9.74 9.32
C GLN A 119 -1.78 -11.13 9.81
N ARG A 120 -1.72 -11.39 11.12
CA ARG A 120 -2.24 -12.63 11.71
C ARG A 120 -3.75 -12.75 11.59
N LEU A 121 -4.48 -11.65 11.71
CA LEU A 121 -5.93 -11.65 11.53
C LEU A 121 -6.31 -12.05 10.11
N LEU A 122 -5.59 -11.57 9.09
CA LEU A 122 -5.80 -12.01 7.70
C LEU A 122 -5.59 -13.53 7.56
N LEU A 123 -4.57 -14.10 8.21
CA LEU A 123 -4.35 -15.55 8.24
C LEU A 123 -5.47 -16.30 8.97
N ALA A 124 -5.95 -15.77 10.10
CA ALA A 124 -7.06 -16.36 10.85
C ALA A 124 -8.33 -16.43 10.00
N ILE A 125 -8.62 -15.38 9.22
CA ILE A 125 -9.73 -15.34 8.27
C ILE A 125 -9.49 -16.33 7.13
N GLN A 126 -8.28 -16.41 6.57
CA GLN A 126 -7.93 -17.36 5.49
C GLN A 126 -8.21 -18.82 5.82
N LYS A 127 -8.15 -19.19 7.11
CA LYS A 127 -8.41 -20.55 7.56
C LYS A 127 -9.89 -20.93 7.57
N GLN A 128 -10.79 -19.95 7.69
CA GLN A 128 -12.20 -20.18 8.00
C GLN A 128 -13.14 -19.60 6.94
N HIS A 129 -12.65 -18.70 6.08
CA HIS A 129 -13.45 -17.96 5.14
C HIS A 129 -12.83 -17.97 3.72
N PRO A 130 -13.65 -17.78 2.67
CA PRO A 130 -13.17 -17.65 1.30
C PRO A 130 -12.17 -16.51 1.11
N SER A 131 -11.35 -16.60 0.06
CA SER A 131 -10.36 -15.57 -0.30
C SER A 131 -10.97 -14.19 -0.54
N SER A 132 -12.24 -14.12 -0.95
CA SER A 132 -12.99 -12.87 -1.10
C SER A 132 -13.17 -12.11 0.23
N VAL A 133 -13.40 -12.81 1.34
CA VAL A 133 -13.53 -12.20 2.68
C VAL A 133 -12.19 -11.68 3.17
N VAL A 134 -11.11 -12.41 2.88
CA VAL A 134 -9.73 -11.99 3.20
C VAL A 134 -9.37 -10.73 2.43
N GLU A 135 -9.69 -10.69 1.13
CA GLU A 135 -9.48 -9.52 0.30
C GLU A 135 -10.29 -8.31 0.79
N HIS A 136 -11.56 -8.53 1.14
CA HIS A 136 -12.40 -7.48 1.70
C HIS A 136 -11.82 -6.95 3.02
N CYS A 137 -11.39 -7.83 3.92
CA CYS A 137 -10.77 -7.45 5.19
C CYS A 137 -9.49 -6.61 4.96
N ALA A 138 -8.60 -7.06 4.08
CA ALA A 138 -7.38 -6.32 3.74
C ALA A 138 -7.70 -4.94 3.14
N GLY A 139 -8.70 -4.86 2.25
CA GLY A 139 -9.18 -3.60 1.68
C GLY A 139 -9.74 -2.65 2.74
N LEU A 140 -10.49 -3.15 3.70
CA LEU A 140 -11.01 -2.38 4.83
C LEU A 140 -9.91 -1.89 5.77
N MET A 141 -8.89 -2.70 6.06
CA MET A 141 -7.73 -2.28 6.85
C MET A 141 -6.97 -1.14 6.14
N TRP A 142 -6.71 -1.29 4.84
CA TRP A 142 -6.08 -0.24 4.04
C TRP A 142 -6.90 1.03 4.00
N ARG A 143 -8.21 0.95 3.74
CA ARG A 143 -9.11 2.11 3.77
C ARG A 143 -9.10 2.78 5.14
N ARG A 144 -9.26 2.01 6.21
CA ARG A 144 -9.26 2.52 7.58
C ARG A 144 -7.98 3.31 7.89
N PHE A 145 -6.82 2.77 7.50
CA PHE A 145 -5.53 3.38 7.81
C PHE A 145 -5.15 4.53 6.87
N PHE A 146 -5.21 4.31 5.55
CA PHE A 146 -4.70 5.24 4.55
C PHE A 146 -5.74 6.22 3.99
N THR A 147 -7.03 5.99 4.21
CA THR A 147 -8.10 6.90 3.74
C THR A 147 -8.80 7.56 4.92
N GLU A 148 -9.17 6.79 5.94
CA GLU A 148 -9.90 7.29 7.11
C GLU A 148 -8.95 7.77 8.22
N HIS A 149 -7.64 7.53 8.09
CA HIS A 149 -6.61 7.89 9.07
C HIS A 149 -6.89 7.37 10.49
N LYS A 150 -7.43 6.16 10.60
CA LYS A 150 -7.70 5.44 11.84
C LYS A 150 -6.73 4.27 12.02
N SER A 151 -6.41 3.94 13.26
CA SER A 151 -5.45 2.89 13.61
C SER A 151 -5.95 1.47 13.21
N ILE A 152 -5.01 0.55 13.02
CA ILE A 152 -5.21 -0.88 12.69
C ILE A 152 -4.27 -1.80 13.49
N PHE A 153 -3.66 -1.30 14.57
CA PHE A 153 -2.53 -1.98 15.22
C PHE A 153 -2.95 -2.84 16.41
N ASP A 154 -4.03 -2.45 17.10
CA ASP A 154 -4.44 -3.05 18.36
C ASP A 154 -5.76 -3.83 18.18
N GLU A 155 -6.15 -4.64 19.17
CA GLU A 155 -7.32 -5.52 19.07
C GLU A 155 -8.61 -4.75 18.77
N GLU A 156 -8.86 -3.65 19.47
CA GLU A 156 -10.07 -2.84 19.29
C GLU A 156 -10.13 -2.24 17.88
N ASP A 157 -9.00 -1.83 17.31
CA ASP A 157 -8.98 -1.31 15.94
C ASP A 157 -9.41 -2.36 14.92
N LEU A 158 -8.91 -3.57 15.08
CA LEU A 158 -9.21 -4.69 14.19
C LEU A 158 -10.63 -5.18 14.40
N ARG A 159 -11.15 -5.11 15.61
CA ARG A 159 -12.57 -5.35 15.91
C ARG A 159 -13.48 -4.43 15.10
N GLN A 160 -13.14 -3.14 15.00
CA GLN A 160 -13.87 -2.18 14.17
C GLN A 160 -13.80 -2.50 12.67
N VAL A 161 -12.74 -3.17 12.20
CA VAL A 161 -12.66 -3.68 10.82
C VAL A 161 -13.56 -4.89 10.64
N LEU A 162 -13.52 -5.85 11.58
CA LEU A 162 -14.31 -7.08 11.52
C LEU A 162 -15.83 -6.81 11.54
N LYS A 163 -16.28 -5.78 12.28
CA LYS A 163 -17.69 -5.32 12.28
C LYS A 163 -18.25 -4.97 10.91
N ARG A 164 -17.37 -4.66 9.94
CA ARG A 164 -17.74 -4.28 8.58
C ARG A 164 -17.72 -5.48 7.62
N LEU A 165 -17.35 -6.66 8.09
CA LEU A 165 -17.36 -7.90 7.30
C LEU A 165 -18.64 -8.69 7.59
N PRO A 166 -19.30 -9.24 6.56
CA PRO A 166 -20.40 -10.18 6.77
C PRO A 166 -19.88 -11.49 7.36
N ASP A 167 -20.70 -12.13 8.19
CA ASP A 167 -20.50 -13.51 8.67
C ASP A 167 -19.17 -13.80 9.39
N CYS A 168 -18.58 -12.79 10.03
CA CYS A 168 -17.34 -12.92 10.81
C CYS A 168 -17.62 -12.80 12.32
N ASN A 169 -17.24 -13.80 13.11
CA ASN A 169 -17.26 -13.70 14.57
C ASN A 169 -15.96 -13.04 15.07
N GLU A 170 -16.07 -11.80 15.53
CA GLU A 170 -14.94 -10.96 15.97
C GLU A 170 -14.06 -11.64 17.03
N ASP A 171 -14.67 -12.09 18.12
CA ASP A 171 -13.94 -12.68 19.27
C ASP A 171 -13.22 -13.96 18.88
N THR A 172 -13.87 -14.80 18.08
CA THR A 172 -13.28 -16.05 17.60
C THR A 172 -12.07 -15.77 16.71
N LEU A 173 -12.20 -14.85 15.75
CA LEU A 173 -11.11 -14.52 14.81
C LEU A 173 -9.92 -13.86 15.53
N LEU A 174 -10.18 -12.94 16.47
CA LEU A 174 -9.13 -12.29 17.26
C LEU A 174 -8.41 -13.30 18.17
N LYS A 175 -9.13 -14.24 18.77
CA LYS A 175 -8.54 -15.34 19.54
C LYS A 175 -7.69 -16.26 18.67
N VAL A 176 -8.15 -16.61 17.46
CA VAL A 176 -7.39 -17.43 16.51
C VAL A 176 -6.11 -16.70 16.04
N ALA A 177 -6.18 -15.39 15.81
CA ALA A 177 -5.05 -14.58 15.34
C ALA A 177 -3.85 -14.58 16.30
N VAL A 178 -4.04 -14.86 17.58
CA VAL A 178 -2.96 -14.91 18.58
C VAL A 178 -2.47 -16.32 18.92
N THR A 179 -3.02 -17.36 18.27
CA THR A 179 -2.57 -18.74 18.44
C THR A 179 -1.14 -18.97 17.91
N GLU A 180 -0.43 -19.93 18.49
CA GLU A 180 0.92 -20.30 18.02
C GLU A 180 0.92 -20.81 16.59
N GLU A 181 -0.16 -21.45 16.17
CA GLU A 181 -0.33 -21.91 14.79
C GLU A 181 -0.33 -20.74 13.80
N VAL A 182 -1.11 -19.69 14.06
CA VAL A 182 -1.17 -18.50 13.18
C VAL A 182 0.11 -17.67 13.25
N LYS A 183 0.74 -17.55 14.43
CA LYS A 183 2.06 -16.92 14.56
C LYS A 183 3.12 -17.65 13.72
N THR A 184 3.10 -18.98 13.77
CA THR A 184 4.00 -19.83 12.97
C THR A 184 3.71 -19.67 11.49
N ALA A 185 2.44 -19.68 11.05
CA ALA A 185 2.08 -19.47 9.65
C ALA A 185 2.57 -18.10 9.13
N LEU A 186 2.45 -17.02 9.91
CA LEU A 186 2.97 -15.71 9.53
C LEU A 186 4.50 -15.73 9.39
N ARG A 187 5.19 -16.41 10.30
CA ARG A 187 6.63 -16.58 10.24
C ARG A 187 7.03 -17.36 9.00
N THR A 188 6.40 -18.49 8.72
CA THR A 188 6.64 -19.32 7.53
C THR A 188 6.46 -18.51 6.24
N ASN A 189 5.36 -17.75 6.10
CA ASN A 189 5.17 -16.88 4.93
C ASN A 189 6.28 -15.82 4.81
N THR A 190 6.78 -15.30 5.92
CA THR A 190 7.87 -14.30 5.95
C THR A 190 9.20 -14.93 5.56
N ASP A 191 9.50 -16.13 6.08
CA ASP A 191 10.70 -16.90 5.79
C ASP A 191 10.71 -17.37 4.32
N GLU A 192 9.57 -17.79 3.77
CA GLU A 192 9.41 -18.09 2.34
C GLU A 192 9.71 -16.86 1.47
N ALA A 193 9.15 -15.69 1.80
CA ALA A 193 9.45 -14.46 1.07
C ALA A 193 10.96 -14.14 1.11
N LEU A 194 11.61 -14.27 2.27
CA LEU A 194 13.06 -14.09 2.41
C LEU A 194 13.86 -15.08 1.55
N ALA A 195 13.46 -16.35 1.52
CA ALA A 195 14.12 -17.37 0.71
C ALA A 195 14.07 -17.06 -0.79
N HIS A 196 13.05 -16.29 -1.23
CA HIS A 196 12.93 -15.79 -2.60
C HIS A 196 13.59 -14.42 -2.83
N GLY A 197 14.31 -13.86 -1.85
CA GLY A 197 15.05 -12.61 -1.99
C GLY A 197 14.24 -11.36 -1.64
N CYS A 198 13.09 -11.50 -0.95
CA CYS A 198 12.27 -10.36 -0.54
C CYS A 198 13.04 -9.40 0.37
N PHE A 199 12.99 -8.11 0.05
CA PHE A 199 13.62 -7.02 0.81
C PHE A 199 12.67 -5.86 1.13
N GLY A 200 11.38 -6.01 0.83
CA GLY A 200 10.37 -4.97 1.01
C GLY A 200 8.96 -5.42 0.62
N ALA A 201 8.03 -4.49 0.53
CA ALA A 201 6.65 -4.74 0.08
C ALA A 201 6.17 -3.70 -0.95
N PRO A 202 5.20 -4.05 -1.82
CA PRO A 202 4.67 -5.41 -2.02
C PRO A 202 5.72 -6.32 -2.68
N TRP A 203 5.60 -7.62 -2.40
CA TRP A 203 6.40 -8.68 -3.01
C TRP A 203 5.44 -9.67 -3.69
N ILE A 204 5.59 -9.85 -4.99
CA ILE A 204 4.65 -10.58 -5.83
C ILE A 204 5.38 -11.78 -6.42
N HIS A 205 4.89 -12.98 -6.16
CA HIS A 205 5.32 -14.18 -6.87
C HIS A 205 4.38 -14.43 -8.05
N VAL A 206 4.92 -14.44 -9.27
CA VAL A 206 4.20 -14.90 -10.46
C VAL A 206 4.61 -16.34 -10.72
N ARG A 207 3.66 -17.27 -10.63
CA ARG A 207 3.91 -18.70 -10.88
C ARG A 207 3.31 -19.07 -12.23
N ARG A 208 4.15 -19.50 -13.18
CA ARG A 208 3.69 -19.97 -14.51
C ARG A 208 3.54 -21.48 -14.61
N SER A 209 4.27 -22.22 -13.78
CA SER A 209 4.20 -23.68 -13.66
C SER A 209 4.56 -24.11 -12.24
N ALA A 210 4.47 -25.41 -11.92
CA ALA A 210 4.82 -25.93 -10.60
C ALA A 210 6.25 -25.55 -10.14
N HIS A 211 7.18 -25.40 -11.09
CA HIS A 211 8.60 -25.20 -10.84
C HIS A 211 9.11 -23.80 -11.14
N GLU A 212 8.29 -22.92 -11.70
CA GLU A 212 8.70 -21.58 -12.12
C GLU A 212 7.97 -20.51 -11.31
N ILE A 213 8.73 -19.85 -10.43
CA ILE A 213 8.29 -18.71 -9.63
C ILE A 213 9.18 -17.52 -9.95
N GLU A 214 8.59 -16.44 -10.43
CA GLU A 214 9.28 -15.18 -10.74
C GLU A 214 8.85 -14.08 -9.75
N PRO A 215 9.76 -13.59 -8.90
CA PRO A 215 9.45 -12.57 -7.93
C PRO A 215 9.55 -11.15 -8.50
N PHE A 216 8.61 -10.27 -8.10
CA PHE A 216 8.59 -8.85 -8.43
C PHE A 216 8.43 -8.00 -7.17
N PHE A 217 9.20 -6.91 -7.08
CA PHE A 217 9.09 -5.92 -6.02
C PHE A 217 8.50 -4.62 -6.55
N GLY A 218 7.48 -4.10 -5.85
CA GLY A 218 6.84 -2.82 -6.14
C GLY A 218 5.47 -2.94 -6.81
N SER A 219 4.64 -1.91 -6.62
CA SER A 219 3.30 -1.80 -7.22
C SER A 219 3.34 -1.38 -8.70
N ASP A 220 4.50 -0.97 -9.19
CA ASP A 220 4.80 -0.48 -10.53
C ASP A 220 5.26 -1.59 -11.50
N ARG A 221 5.09 -2.86 -11.12
CA ARG A 221 5.55 -4.03 -11.88
C ARG A 221 4.47 -4.70 -12.72
N LEU A 222 3.22 -4.27 -12.64
CA LEU A 222 2.13 -4.85 -13.44
C LEU A 222 2.41 -4.87 -14.95
N PRO A 223 3.04 -3.86 -15.59
CA PRO A 223 3.42 -3.96 -17.00
C PRO A 223 4.36 -5.13 -17.32
N LEU A 224 5.39 -5.35 -16.49
CA LEU A 224 6.31 -6.48 -16.66
C LEU A 224 5.64 -7.81 -16.37
N ILE A 225 4.79 -7.86 -15.33
CA ILE A 225 4.00 -9.06 -15.01
C ILE A 225 3.10 -9.42 -16.19
N GLY A 226 2.38 -8.45 -16.76
CA GLY A 226 1.56 -8.64 -17.95
C GLY A 226 2.36 -9.24 -19.10
N HIS A 227 3.49 -8.61 -19.46
CA HIS A 227 4.40 -9.16 -20.48
C HIS A 227 4.80 -10.61 -20.19
N LEU A 228 5.15 -10.92 -18.94
CA LEU A 228 5.58 -12.25 -18.53
C LEU A 228 4.52 -13.34 -18.73
N ILE A 229 3.25 -13.00 -18.54
CA ILE A 229 2.10 -13.92 -18.68
C ILE A 229 1.40 -13.77 -20.05
N GLY A 230 2.00 -13.04 -20.99
CA GLY A 230 1.44 -12.83 -22.32
C GLY A 230 0.15 -11.98 -22.34
N GLN A 231 0.00 -11.06 -21.39
CA GLN A 231 -1.15 -10.18 -21.26
C GLN A 231 -0.75 -8.70 -21.40
N GLU A 232 -1.65 -7.88 -21.93
CA GLU A 232 -1.44 -6.43 -22.03
C GLU A 232 -1.76 -5.72 -20.69
N PHE A 233 -0.96 -4.71 -20.37
CA PHE A 233 -1.25 -3.80 -19.26
C PHE A 233 -2.21 -2.70 -19.70
N GLN A 234 -3.45 -2.76 -19.23
CA GLN A 234 -4.54 -1.87 -19.63
C GLN A 234 -4.72 -0.67 -18.68
N GLY A 235 -3.69 -0.33 -17.91
CA GLY A 235 -3.73 0.79 -16.97
C GLY A 235 -4.54 0.51 -15.70
N PRO A 236 -5.24 1.50 -15.11
CA PRO A 236 -5.81 1.36 -13.77
C PRO A 236 -7.11 0.56 -13.68
N LEU A 237 -7.79 0.31 -14.81
CA LEU A 237 -9.05 -0.44 -14.87
C LEU A 237 -10.13 0.07 -13.90
N ILE A 238 -10.29 1.40 -13.81
CA ILE A 238 -11.18 2.07 -12.84
C ILE A 238 -12.64 1.62 -12.92
N GLN A 239 -13.08 1.15 -14.09
CA GLN A 239 -14.42 0.57 -14.30
C GLN A 239 -14.70 -0.68 -13.44
N TYR A 240 -13.64 -1.34 -12.93
CA TYR A 240 -13.75 -2.49 -12.03
C TYR A 240 -13.46 -2.13 -10.56
N ALA A 241 -13.41 -0.84 -10.22
CA ALA A 241 -13.37 -0.41 -8.82
C ALA A 241 -14.68 -0.79 -8.13
N SER A 242 -14.61 -1.29 -6.90
CA SER A 242 -15.81 -1.66 -6.13
C SER A 242 -16.62 -0.42 -5.76
N HIS A 243 -17.93 -0.43 -6.05
CA HIS A 243 -18.86 0.69 -5.86
C HIS A 243 -18.98 1.23 -4.42
N GLU A 244 -18.48 0.52 -3.40
CA GLU A 244 -18.43 0.99 -2.01
C GLU A 244 -17.41 2.11 -1.74
N GLN A 245 -16.59 2.47 -2.74
CA GLN A 245 -15.60 3.55 -2.63
C GLN A 245 -16.20 4.96 -2.82
N ASN A 246 -17.41 5.10 -3.38
CA ASN A 246 -18.01 6.41 -3.71
C ASN A 246 -19.05 6.95 -2.72
N GLN A 247 -19.41 6.22 -1.66
CA GLN A 247 -20.48 6.66 -0.74
C GLN A 247 -20.01 7.53 0.44
N THR A 248 -18.71 7.80 0.61
CA THR A 248 -18.20 8.63 1.73
C THR A 248 -17.71 10.02 1.35
N ALA A 249 -17.97 10.49 0.12
CA ALA A 249 -17.68 11.86 -0.31
C ALA A 249 -18.93 12.78 -0.36
N ALA A 250 -20.11 12.24 -0.04
CA ALA A 250 -21.36 12.98 0.05
C ALA A 250 -22.07 12.59 1.36
N GLY A 251 -21.70 13.27 2.44
CA GLY A 251 -22.28 13.12 3.77
C GLY A 251 -21.75 14.21 4.69
#